data_AF-A0A090T752-F1
#
_entry.id   AF-A0A090T752-F1
#
_cell.length_a   1.000
_cell.length_b   1.000
_cell.length_c   1.000
_cell.angle_alpha   90.00
_cell.angle_beta   90.00
_cell.angle_gamma   90.00
#
_symmetry.space_group_name_H-M   'P 1'
#
loop_
_entity.id
_entity.type
_entity.pdbx_description
1 polymer ?
#
loop_
_entity_poly.entity_id
_entity_poly.type
_entity_poly.pdbx_seq_one_letter_code
_entity_poly.pdbx_strand_id
1 'polypeptide(L)'
;MNIRKMVTLVGLSTLLVSAVATAKDAWPDLPQGIKSGVSAQIGNKLYAGLGSSGQAFYMLDTTRPELGWQQLSDFIGPARNGATATAIGSKIYVFGGAGKTSLTPSLPSFLTQFTSLIPFQTVGV
;
A
#
# COMPACT_ATOMS: atom_id res chain seq x y z
N MET A 1 -39.38 -4.85 -60.85
CA MET A 1 -40.62 -5.56 -60.49
C MET A 1 -40.48 -6.04 -59.05
N ASN A 2 -41.27 -5.49 -58.14
CA ASN A 2 -41.30 -5.77 -56.69
C ASN A 2 -41.86 -7.16 -56.38
N ILE A 3 -41.59 -7.72 -55.18
CA ILE A 3 -42.52 -8.44 -54.28
C ILE A 3 -41.69 -9.05 -53.13
N ARG A 4 -41.66 -8.43 -51.94
CA ARG A 4 -42.60 -8.57 -50.82
C ARG A 4 -42.72 -10.02 -50.31
N LYS A 5 -42.42 -10.14 -49.00
CA LYS A 5 -42.76 -11.22 -48.05
C LYS A 5 -41.77 -12.38 -47.98
N MET A 6 -40.94 -12.38 -46.95
CA MET A 6 -41.04 -13.44 -45.94
C MET A 6 -40.31 -13.02 -44.67
N VAL A 7 -41.11 -12.72 -43.65
CA VAL A 7 -40.72 -12.67 -42.26
C VAL A 7 -40.32 -14.10 -41.87
N THR A 8 -39.11 -14.28 -41.33
CA THR A 8 -38.79 -15.47 -40.52
C THR A 8 -38.07 -15.01 -39.27
N LEU A 9 -38.88 -14.90 -38.22
CA LEU A 9 -38.53 -14.64 -36.84
C LEU A 9 -37.79 -15.88 -36.30
N VAL A 10 -36.47 -15.78 -36.09
CA VAL A 10 -35.74 -16.74 -35.26
C VAL A 10 -35.26 -15.97 -34.04
N GLY A 11 -35.79 -16.37 -32.88
CA GLY A 11 -35.63 -15.69 -31.61
C GLY A 11 -34.17 -15.46 -31.25
N LEU A 12 -33.78 -14.19 -31.12
CA LEU A 12 -32.51 -13.81 -30.55
C LEU A 12 -32.65 -13.91 -29.03
N SER A 13 -32.51 -15.13 -28.51
CA SER A 13 -32.35 -15.37 -27.08
C SER A 13 -31.11 -14.62 -26.61
N THR A 14 -31.29 -13.46 -25.99
CA THR A 14 -30.21 -12.76 -25.31
C THR A 14 -29.82 -13.59 -24.09
N LEU A 15 -28.73 -14.35 -24.19
CA LEU A 15 -28.03 -14.85 -23.02
C LEU A 15 -27.64 -13.64 -22.17
N LEU A 16 -28.26 -13.50 -21.00
CA LEU A 16 -27.69 -12.68 -19.93
C LEU A 16 -26.43 -13.42 -19.47
N VAL A 17 -25.28 -13.03 -20.01
CA VAL A 17 -24.00 -13.38 -19.38
C VAL A 17 -23.96 -12.60 -18.08
N SER A 18 -24.23 -13.27 -16.97
CA SER A 18 -23.86 -12.76 -15.65
C SER A 18 -22.34 -12.58 -15.67
N ALA A 19 -21.89 -11.34 -15.80
CA ALA A 19 -20.51 -11.00 -15.54
C ALA A 19 -20.25 -11.35 -14.08
N VAL A 20 -19.60 -12.48 -13.83
CA VAL A 20 -18.93 -12.70 -12.56
C VAL A 20 -17.89 -11.59 -12.54
N ALA A 21 -18.05 -10.62 -11.65
CA ALA A 21 -17.00 -9.66 -11.37
C ALA A 21 -15.82 -10.47 -10.83
N THR A 22 -14.93 -10.92 -11.71
CA THR A 22 -13.59 -11.35 -11.33
C THR A 22 -13.03 -10.21 -10.52
N ALA A 23 -12.48 -10.47 -9.33
CA ALA A 23 -11.84 -9.48 -8.46
C ALA A 23 -10.64 -8.82 -9.16
N LYS A 24 -10.94 -7.97 -10.14
CA LYS A 24 -10.04 -7.46 -11.18
C LYS A 24 -9.07 -6.40 -10.67
N ASP A 25 -9.09 -6.13 -9.36
CA ASP A 25 -8.06 -5.35 -8.68
C ASP A 25 -7.40 -6.25 -7.62
N ALA A 26 -6.72 -7.30 -8.08
CA ALA A 26 -5.82 -8.05 -7.22
C ALA A 26 -4.66 -7.10 -6.84
N TRP A 27 -4.66 -6.64 -5.59
CA TRP A 27 -3.56 -5.86 -5.04
C TRP A 27 -2.27 -6.67 -5.14
N PRO A 28 -1.14 -6.04 -5.48
CA PRO A 28 0.13 -6.75 -5.57
C PRO A 28 0.49 -7.35 -4.20
N ASP A 29 1.04 -8.55 -4.23
CA ASP A 29 1.54 -9.22 -3.04
C ASP A 29 2.68 -8.42 -2.42
N LEU A 30 2.71 -8.35 -1.09
CA LEU A 30 3.86 -7.82 -0.37
C LEU A 30 5.08 -8.71 -0.62
N PRO A 31 6.31 -8.15 -0.67
CA PRO A 31 7.52 -8.94 -0.87
C PRO A 31 7.74 -9.98 0.25
N GLN A 32 7.17 -9.74 1.43
CA GLN A 32 7.09 -10.68 2.54
C GLN A 32 5.83 -10.43 3.37
N GLY A 33 5.33 -11.48 4.02
CA GLY A 33 4.19 -11.36 4.93
C GLY A 33 4.51 -10.49 6.16
N ILE A 34 3.61 -9.55 6.47
CA ILE A 34 3.73 -8.64 7.62
C ILE A 34 2.70 -9.01 8.68
N LYS A 35 3.16 -9.59 9.78
CA LYS A 35 2.39 -9.84 11.01
C LYS A 35 2.79 -8.82 12.06
N SER A 36 1.82 -8.28 12.80
CA SER A 36 2.06 -7.33 13.90
C SER A 36 2.83 -6.07 13.48
N GLY A 37 2.77 -5.71 12.18
CA GLY A 37 3.35 -4.49 11.65
C GLY A 37 2.40 -3.31 11.74
N VAL A 38 2.74 -2.25 11.02
CA VAL A 38 1.93 -1.03 10.90
C VAL A 38 1.61 -0.74 9.45
N SER A 39 0.58 0.07 9.23
CA SER A 39 0.33 0.68 7.93
C SER A 39 -0.20 2.10 8.08
N ALA A 40 -0.01 2.92 7.04
CA ALA A 40 -0.60 4.24 6.94
C ALA A 40 -0.75 4.63 5.47
N GLN A 41 -1.62 5.61 5.19
CA GLN A 41 -1.82 6.15 3.86
C GLN A 41 -1.51 7.64 3.84
N ILE A 42 -0.78 8.09 2.82
CA ILE A 42 -0.61 9.51 2.48
C ILE A 42 -0.97 9.69 1.01
N GLY A 43 -2.06 10.39 0.73
CA GLY A 43 -2.58 10.53 -0.63
C GLY A 43 -2.82 9.17 -1.28
N ASN A 44 -2.25 8.95 -2.46
CA ASN A 44 -2.33 7.67 -3.19
C ASN A 44 -1.19 6.70 -2.86
N LYS A 45 -0.53 6.85 -1.72
CA LYS A 45 0.57 5.96 -1.31
C LYS A 45 0.20 5.24 -0.03
N LEU A 46 0.18 3.91 -0.09
CA LEU A 46 0.08 3.04 1.07
C LEU A 46 1.48 2.69 1.55
N TYR A 47 1.66 2.68 2.86
CA TYR A 47 2.91 2.32 3.50
C TYR A 47 2.64 1.17 4.47
N ALA A 48 3.49 0.16 4.46
CA ALA A 48 3.39 -0.99 5.36
C ALA A 48 4.78 -1.45 5.79
N GLY A 49 4.95 -1.85 7.04
CA GLY A 49 6.26 -2.24 7.56
C GLY A 49 6.22 -2.68 9.01
N LEU A 50 7.40 -2.87 9.60
CA LEU A 50 7.58 -3.35 10.98
C LEU A 50 6.99 -4.75 11.25
N GLY A 51 6.83 -5.13 12.51
CA GLY A 51 6.33 -6.45 12.86
C GLY A 51 7.31 -7.55 12.45
N SER A 52 6.81 -8.59 11.78
CA SER A 52 7.66 -9.65 11.19
C SER A 52 8.61 -9.17 10.09
N SER A 53 8.42 -7.96 9.56
CA SER A 53 9.36 -7.36 8.59
C SER A 53 10.55 -6.63 9.24
N GLY A 54 10.65 -6.65 10.57
CA GLY A 54 11.78 -6.05 11.28
C GLY A 54 11.76 -4.52 11.21
N GLN A 55 12.75 -3.93 10.54
CA GLN A 55 12.82 -2.49 10.27
C GLN A 55 12.36 -2.13 8.85
N ALA A 56 12.06 -3.11 8.00
CA ALA A 56 11.67 -2.84 6.63
C ALA A 56 10.34 -2.08 6.53
N PHE A 57 10.27 -1.21 5.54
CA PHE A 57 9.05 -0.53 5.11
C PHE A 57 8.90 -0.66 3.59
N TYR A 58 7.66 -0.71 3.15
CA TYR A 58 7.27 -0.81 1.76
C TYR A 58 6.25 0.27 1.43
N MET A 59 6.27 0.75 0.19
CA MET A 59 5.31 1.70 -0.34
C MET A 59 4.67 1.15 -1.60
N LEU A 60 3.35 1.31 -1.69
CA LEU A 60 2.57 1.03 -2.89
C LEU A 60 1.93 2.31 -3.39
N ASP A 61 2.15 2.62 -4.65
CA ASP A 61 1.45 3.70 -5.35
C ASP A 61 0.12 3.16 -5.88
N THR A 62 -0.99 3.55 -5.26
CA THR A 62 -2.33 3.04 -5.63
C THR A 62 -2.80 3.55 -6.99
N THR A 63 -2.12 4.54 -7.59
CA THR A 63 -2.38 4.97 -8.98
C THR A 63 -1.70 4.08 -10.00
N ARG A 64 -0.68 3.31 -9.57
CA ARG A 64 0.13 2.42 -10.39
C ARG A 64 0.41 1.10 -9.65
N PRO A 65 -0.65 0.34 -9.29
CA PRO A 65 -0.51 -0.91 -8.52
C PRO A 65 0.33 -1.98 -9.24
N GLU A 66 0.45 -1.91 -10.57
CA GLU A 66 1.28 -2.78 -11.39
C GLU A 66 2.79 -2.67 -11.10
N LEU A 67 3.23 -1.55 -10.52
CA LEU A 67 4.63 -1.39 -10.07
C LEU A 67 4.91 -2.17 -8.79
N GLY A 68 3.88 -2.71 -8.13
CA GLY A 68 4.02 -3.46 -6.91
C GLY A 68 4.53 -2.64 -5.73
N TRP A 69 4.78 -3.34 -4.63
CA TRP A 69 5.37 -2.76 -3.43
C TRP A 69 6.85 -2.49 -3.63
N GLN A 70 7.26 -1.26 -3.34
CA GLN A 70 8.65 -0.82 -3.40
C GLN A 70 9.21 -0.73 -1.99
N GLN A 71 10.35 -1.38 -1.73
CA GLN A 71 11.02 -1.26 -0.44
C GLN A 71 11.58 0.17 -0.28
N LEU A 72 11.34 0.75 0.89
CA LEU A 72 11.90 2.04 1.31
C LEU A 72 13.13 1.82 2.20
N SER A 73 13.79 2.93 2.56
CA SER A 73 14.78 2.92 3.63
C SER A 73 14.20 2.33 4.91
N ASP A 74 15.02 1.54 5.60
CA ASP A 74 14.64 0.93 6.86
C ASP A 74 14.30 1.97 7.93
N PHE A 75 13.43 1.56 8.86
CA PHE A 75 13.12 2.31 10.05
C PHE A 75 14.37 2.47 10.93
N ILE A 76 14.73 3.72 11.21
CA ILE A 76 15.95 4.08 11.93
C ILE A 76 15.92 3.63 13.40
N GLY A 77 14.73 3.48 13.98
CA GLY A 77 14.56 2.95 15.34
C GLY A 77 14.63 1.42 15.38
N PRO A 78 14.69 0.82 16.58
CA PRO A 78 14.66 -0.64 16.70
C PRO A 78 13.36 -1.21 16.13
N ALA A 79 13.42 -2.42 15.58
CA ALA A 79 12.25 -3.15 15.10
C ALA A 79 11.14 -3.19 16.17
N ARG A 80 9.90 -2.92 15.75
CA ARG A 80 8.73 -2.88 16.65
C ARG A 80 7.66 -3.88 16.22
N ASN A 81 7.11 -4.61 17.18
CA ASN A 81 5.95 -5.48 17.01
C ASN A 81 4.75 -4.88 17.75
N GLY A 82 3.59 -4.88 17.10
CA GLY A 82 2.35 -4.36 17.70
C GLY A 82 2.39 -2.85 17.95
N ALA A 83 3.14 -2.11 17.13
CA ALA A 83 3.10 -0.66 17.12
C ALA A 83 1.83 -0.15 16.41
N THR A 84 1.58 1.15 16.47
CA THR A 84 0.58 1.84 15.65
C THR A 84 1.25 2.90 14.79
N ALA A 85 0.62 3.28 13.67
CA ALA A 85 1.10 4.36 12.82
C ALA A 85 -0.03 5.32 12.43
N THR A 86 0.28 6.61 12.40
CA THR A 86 -0.67 7.68 12.03
C THR A 86 -0.02 8.61 11.02
N ALA A 87 -0.71 8.88 9.92
CA ALA A 87 -0.32 9.90 8.95
C ALA A 87 -0.79 11.29 9.39
N ILE A 88 0.10 12.28 9.41
CA ILE A 88 -0.23 13.69 9.67
C ILE A 88 0.53 14.53 8.62
N GLY A 89 -0.21 15.22 7.76
CA GLY A 89 0.36 15.94 6.62
C GLY A 89 1.12 14.98 5.69
N SER A 90 2.41 15.24 5.48
CA SER A 90 3.30 14.41 4.65
C SER A 90 4.18 13.44 5.44
N LYS A 91 3.85 13.17 6.71
CA LYS A 91 4.67 12.34 7.62
C LYS A 91 3.86 11.20 8.23
N ILE A 92 4.52 10.08 8.49
CA ILE A 92 3.99 8.94 9.24
C ILE A 92 4.69 8.88 10.59
N TYR A 93 3.91 8.84 11.66
CA TYR A 93 4.38 8.74 13.03
C TYR A 93 4.07 7.35 13.58
N VAL A 94 5.08 6.69 14.15
CA VAL A 94 4.95 5.34 14.72
C VAL A 94 5.02 5.43 16.24
N PHE A 95 4.06 4.80 16.93
CA PHE A 95 3.94 4.85 18.38
C PHE A 95 3.93 3.46 19.01
N GLY A 96 4.58 3.35 20.17
CA GLY A 96 4.58 2.15 21.00
C GLY A 96 5.25 0.93 20.35
N GLY A 97 4.66 -0.23 20.58
CA GLY A 97 5.17 -1.52 20.13
C GLY A 97 6.35 -2.06 20.95
N ALA A 98 6.46 -3.38 20.98
CA ALA A 98 7.53 -4.10 21.66
C ALA A 98 8.72 -4.32 20.73
N GLY A 99 9.94 -4.10 21.22
CA GLY A 99 11.17 -4.27 20.45
C GLY A 99 12.38 -4.39 21.36
N LYS A 100 13.45 -5.05 20.88
CA LYS A 100 14.72 -5.09 21.60
C LYS A 100 15.45 -3.76 21.39
N THR A 101 15.81 -3.08 22.47
CA THR A 101 16.71 -1.94 22.42
C THR A 101 18.14 -2.42 22.51
N SER A 102 18.93 -2.24 21.45
CA SER A 102 20.39 -2.27 21.56
C SER A 102 20.82 -0.96 22.22
N LEU A 103 20.81 -0.92 23.55
CA LEU A 103 21.20 0.28 24.31
C LEU A 103 22.72 0.47 24.22
N THR A 104 23.19 1.44 23.44
CA THR A 104 24.18 2.39 23.99
C THR A 104 23.36 3.50 24.66
N PRO A 105 23.46 3.68 25.99
CA PRO A 105 22.56 4.54 26.73
C PRO A 105 22.92 6.01 26.48
N SER A 106 22.36 6.58 25.41
CA SER A 106 22.24 8.02 25.28
C SER A 106 20.90 8.35 24.63
N LEU A 107 19.95 8.73 25.47
CA LEU A 107 18.66 9.38 25.21
C LEU A 107 17.39 8.49 25.30
N PRO A 108 16.34 8.98 26.01
CA PRO A 108 15.10 8.24 26.25
C PRO A 108 14.31 8.01 24.95
N SER A 109 13.74 6.82 24.86
CA SER A 109 13.16 6.18 23.67
C SER A 109 11.81 6.73 23.19
N PHE A 110 11.58 8.04 23.28
CA PHE A 110 10.35 8.67 22.83
C PHE A 110 10.70 9.74 21.79
N LEU A 111 10.15 9.62 20.57
CA LEU A 111 10.39 10.42 19.35
C LEU A 111 11.48 9.88 18.41
N THR A 112 11.18 8.80 17.68
CA THR A 112 11.87 8.53 16.41
C THR A 112 11.06 9.18 15.29
N GLN A 113 11.48 10.37 14.87
CA GLN A 113 10.94 11.06 13.69
C GLN A 113 11.31 10.27 12.42
N PHE A 114 10.33 9.82 11.64
CA PHE A 114 10.58 9.38 10.26
C PHE A 114 10.43 10.60 9.34
N THR A 115 11.52 11.35 9.14
CA THR A 115 11.66 12.18 7.95
C THR A 115 12.23 11.29 6.86
N SER A 116 11.48 11.07 5.78
CA SER A 116 12.09 10.52 4.58
C SER A 116 13.27 11.43 4.21
N LEU A 117 14.49 10.92 4.27
CA LEU A 117 15.66 11.57 3.71
C LEU A 117 15.60 11.39 2.19
N ILE A 118 14.66 12.07 1.56
CA ILE A 118 14.83 12.52 0.18
C ILE A 118 14.96 14.04 0.33
N PRO A 119 16.13 14.64 0.09
CA PRO A 119 16.20 16.08 -0.05
C PRO A 119 15.32 16.45 -1.24
N PHE A 120 14.21 17.13 -0.96
CA PHE A 120 13.52 17.88 -1.99
C PHE A 120 14.49 18.99 -2.39
N GLN A 121 15.22 18.80 -3.49
CA GLN A 121 15.80 19.94 -4.19
C GLN A 121 14.63 20.81 -4.62
N THR A 122 14.45 21.94 -3.94
CA THR A 122 13.70 23.06 -4.51
C THR A 122 14.40 23.45 -5.81
N VAL A 123 13.85 23.02 -6.94
CA VAL A 123 14.12 23.68 -8.21
C VAL A 123 13.30 24.95 -8.18
N GLY A 124 13.99 26.07 -7.98
CA GLY A 124 13.41 27.37 -8.25
C GLY A 124 13.18 27.53 -9.74
N VAL A 125 11.96 27.92 -10.10
CA VAL A 125 11.60 29.07 -10.92
C VAL A 125 10.13 29.38 -10.66
#